data_AF-A0A4R2MI50-F1
#
_entry.id   AF-A0A4R2MI50-F1
#
_cell.length_a   1.000
_cell.length_b   1.000
_cell.length_c   1.000
_cell.angle_alpha   90.00
_cell.angle_beta   90.00
_cell.angle_gamma   90.00
#
_symmetry.space_group_name_H-M   'P 1'
#
loop_
_entity.id
_entity.type
_entity.pdbx_description
1 polymer ?
#
loop_
_entity_poly.entity_id
_entity_poly.type
_entity_poly.pdbx_seq_one_letter_code
_entity_poly.pdbx_strand_id
1 'polypeptide(L)'
;MPEDPAEWPAWWHMGTRVDPPRDGGVPCSGDTVWAATVDGVEVAASWGWTELRPGVVVLTDPNAISTNLRCLHATAPADERLAAIVALNRLTHELPWRETVCTILRMLRRHAGFAAAAAPRRVRRSGTPSMPC
;
A
#
# COMPACT_ATOMS: atom_id res chain seq x y z
N MET A 1 -20.97 -3.41 1.00
CA MET A 1 -20.26 -4.67 1.28
C MET A 1 -20.81 -5.24 2.57
N PRO A 2 -20.88 -6.58 2.73
CA PRO A 2 -21.24 -7.21 3.99
C PRO A 2 -20.35 -6.75 5.15
N GLU A 3 -20.86 -6.79 6.38
CA GLU A 3 -20.07 -6.44 7.56
C GLU A 3 -19.05 -7.53 7.92
N ASP A 4 -19.40 -8.81 7.69
CA ASP A 4 -18.52 -9.96 7.89
C ASP A 4 -17.63 -10.18 6.64
N PRO A 5 -16.29 -10.12 6.77
CA PRO A 5 -15.37 -10.45 5.67
C PRO A 5 -15.54 -11.86 5.11
N ALA A 6 -16.07 -12.82 5.88
CA ALA A 6 -16.33 -14.17 5.40
C ALA A 6 -17.44 -14.23 4.33
N GLU A 7 -18.30 -13.22 4.27
CA GLU A 7 -19.36 -13.09 3.27
C GLU A 7 -18.90 -12.34 2.01
N TRP A 8 -17.63 -11.92 1.96
CA TRP A 8 -17.10 -11.20 0.82
C TRP A 8 -16.79 -12.14 -0.35
N PRO A 9 -16.83 -11.64 -1.59
CA PRO A 9 -16.37 -12.44 -2.73
C PRO A 9 -14.89 -12.79 -2.57
N ALA A 10 -14.48 -13.89 -3.18
CA ALA A 10 -13.07 -14.25 -3.24
C ALA A 10 -12.30 -13.22 -4.09
N TRP A 11 -11.31 -12.57 -3.48
CA TRP A 11 -10.44 -11.62 -4.15
C TRP A 11 -9.14 -12.28 -4.60
N TRP A 12 -8.65 -11.94 -5.79
CA TRP A 12 -7.35 -12.35 -6.28
C TRP A 12 -6.49 -11.14 -6.64
N HIS A 13 -5.18 -11.32 -6.49
CA HIS A 13 -4.19 -10.33 -6.91
C HIS A 13 -4.09 -10.31 -8.44
N MET A 14 -4.27 -9.14 -9.05
CA MET A 14 -4.11 -8.97 -10.50
C MET A 14 -2.71 -8.48 -10.88
N GLY A 15 -2.13 -7.61 -10.06
CA GLY A 15 -0.84 -7.02 -10.38
C GLY A 15 -0.37 -6.00 -9.36
N THR A 16 0.93 -5.76 -9.36
CA THR A 16 1.55 -4.71 -8.55
C THR A 16 2.52 -3.94 -9.44
N ARG A 17 2.31 -2.63 -9.52
CA ARG A 17 3.23 -1.69 -10.14
C ARG A 17 4.21 -1.24 -9.07
N VAL A 18 5.50 -1.21 -9.41
CA VAL A 18 6.57 -0.73 -8.52
C VAL A 18 7.27 0.43 -9.20
N ASP A 19 7.18 1.59 -8.57
CA ASP A 19 7.94 2.78 -8.91
C ASP A 19 9.27 2.77 -8.15
N PRO A 20 10.41 2.81 -8.86
CA PRO A 20 11.69 2.95 -8.22
C PRO A 20 11.79 4.33 -7.52
N PRO A 21 12.59 4.41 -6.45
CA PRO A 21 12.85 5.68 -5.78
C PRO A 21 13.51 6.67 -6.75
N ARG A 22 13.01 7.91 -6.79
CA ARG A 22 13.54 8.96 -7.68
C ARG A 22 15.04 9.25 -7.47
N ASP A 23 15.54 9.08 -6.24
CA ASP A 23 16.92 9.39 -5.86
C ASP A 23 17.78 8.13 -5.58
N GLY A 24 17.37 6.94 -6.07
CA GLY A 24 18.13 5.69 -5.92
C GLY A 24 18.17 5.09 -4.50
N GLY A 25 17.33 5.60 -3.58
CA GLY A 25 17.27 5.19 -2.17
C GLY A 25 16.02 4.39 -1.75
N VAL A 26 15.41 4.76 -0.64
CA VAL A 26 14.10 4.31 -0.13
C VAL A 26 13.28 5.60 0.05
N PRO A 27 11.96 5.64 -0.17
CA PRO A 27 11.04 4.51 -0.35
C PRO A 27 10.71 4.16 -1.81
N CYS A 28 10.52 2.86 -2.10
CA CYS A 28 9.76 2.45 -3.28
C CYS A 28 8.28 2.77 -3.05
N SER A 29 7.55 3.07 -4.11
CA SER A 29 6.10 3.24 -4.07
C SER A 29 5.47 2.51 -5.24
N GLY A 30 4.15 2.55 -5.35
CA GLY A 30 3.45 2.04 -6.52
C GLY A 30 2.01 1.77 -6.22
N ASP A 31 1.40 0.89 -7.00
CA ASP A 31 -0.01 0.51 -6.85
C ASP A 31 -0.15 -1.00 -6.82
N THR A 32 -1.20 -1.48 -6.19
CA THR A 32 -1.62 -2.89 -6.24
C THR A 32 -3.07 -2.96 -6.69
N VAL A 33 -3.39 -3.94 -7.53
CA VAL A 33 -4.72 -4.16 -8.09
C VAL A 33 -5.23 -5.53 -7.69
N TRP A 34 -6.45 -5.56 -7.19
CA TRP A 34 -7.16 -6.74 -6.73
C TRP A 34 -8.51 -6.80 -7.43
N ALA A 35 -8.95 -8.00 -7.77
CA ALA A 35 -10.25 -8.21 -8.40
C ALA A 35 -11.03 -9.33 -7.72
N ALA A 36 -12.34 -9.29 -7.93
CA ALA A 36 -13.32 -10.26 -7.45
C ALA A 36 -14.44 -10.41 -8.48
N THR A 37 -15.28 -11.43 -8.31
CA THR A 37 -16.54 -11.57 -9.04
C THR A 37 -17.70 -11.47 -8.05
N VAL A 38 -18.64 -10.56 -8.31
CA VAL A 38 -19.85 -10.33 -7.51
C VAL A 38 -21.05 -10.49 -8.43
N ASP A 39 -21.92 -11.45 -8.15
CA ASP A 39 -23.12 -11.75 -8.96
C ASP A 39 -22.84 -11.89 -10.47
N GLY A 40 -21.69 -12.50 -10.81
CA GLY A 40 -21.24 -12.69 -12.20
C GLY A 40 -20.61 -11.45 -12.86
N VAL A 41 -20.44 -10.35 -12.12
CA VAL A 41 -19.80 -9.11 -12.59
C VAL A 41 -18.38 -9.00 -12.02
N GLU A 42 -17.41 -8.69 -12.88
CA GLU A 42 -16.05 -8.41 -12.44
C GLU A 42 -15.94 -7.04 -11.79
N VAL A 43 -15.34 -7.04 -10.60
CA VAL A 43 -15.09 -5.84 -9.81
C VAL A 43 -13.61 -5.77 -9.48
N ALA A 44 -13.07 -4.56 -9.40
CA ALA A 44 -11.67 -4.32 -9.10
C ALA A 44 -11.51 -3.17 -8.12
N ALA A 45 -10.48 -3.27 -7.28
CA ALA A 45 -10.02 -2.22 -6.40
C ALA A 45 -8.51 -2.08 -6.53
N SER A 46 -8.03 -0.84 -6.58
CA SER A 46 -6.62 -0.52 -6.62
C SER A 46 -6.29 0.63 -5.68
N TRP A 47 -5.13 0.55 -5.05
CA TRP A 47 -4.65 1.59 -4.15
C TRP A 47 -3.13 1.72 -4.21
N GLY A 48 -2.67 2.93 -3.87
CA GLY A 48 -1.27 3.26 -3.76
C GLY A 48 -0.65 2.70 -2.48
N TRP A 49 0.61 2.29 -2.56
CA TRP A 49 1.42 1.92 -1.40
C TRP A 49 2.80 2.58 -1.44
N THR A 50 3.37 2.78 -0.25
CA THR A 50 4.72 3.32 -0.05
C THR A 50 5.48 2.45 0.94
N GLU A 51 6.74 2.13 0.65
CA GLU A 51 7.59 1.34 1.54
C GLU A 51 8.45 2.23 2.45
N LEU A 52 8.02 2.46 3.69
CA LEU A 52 8.73 3.35 4.64
C LEU A 52 10.16 2.89 4.97
N ARG A 53 10.36 1.57 5.03
CA ARG A 53 11.66 0.91 5.21
C ARG A 53 11.57 -0.50 4.63
N PRO A 54 12.70 -1.17 4.32
CA PRO A 54 12.68 -2.50 3.74
C PRO A 54 11.71 -3.46 4.44
N GLY A 55 10.70 -3.93 3.70
CA GLY A 55 9.69 -4.88 4.19
C GLY A 55 8.53 -4.26 5.01
N VAL A 56 8.48 -2.93 5.15
CA VAL A 56 7.36 -2.23 5.78
C VAL A 56 6.68 -1.32 4.76
N VAL A 57 5.56 -1.79 4.24
CA VAL A 57 4.71 -1.06 3.30
C VAL A 57 3.47 -0.51 3.99
N VAL A 58 3.04 0.68 3.58
CA VAL A 58 1.84 1.37 4.08
C VAL A 58 0.98 1.84 2.92
N LEU A 59 -0.31 2.02 3.19
CA LEU A 59 -1.25 2.64 2.25
C LEU A 59 -0.84 4.10 2.05
N THR A 60 -0.68 4.55 0.79
CA THR A 60 -0.19 5.90 0.50
C THR A 60 -1.23 6.97 0.85
N ASP A 61 -2.48 6.73 0.48
CA ASP A 61 -3.61 7.59 0.80
C ASP A 61 -4.86 6.73 1.07
N PRO A 62 -5.32 6.63 2.33
CA PRO A 62 -6.53 5.89 2.70
C PRO A 62 -7.81 6.36 2.01
N ASN A 63 -7.84 7.58 1.49
CA ASN A 63 -9.00 8.14 0.79
C ASN A 63 -8.93 7.97 -0.74
N ALA A 64 -7.83 7.43 -1.28
CA ALA A 64 -7.59 7.30 -2.72
C ALA A 64 -7.64 5.84 -3.22
N ILE A 65 -8.64 5.08 -2.76
CA ILE A 65 -8.91 3.73 -3.28
C ILE A 65 -9.76 3.86 -4.55
N SER A 66 -9.20 3.45 -5.69
CA SER A 66 -9.90 3.46 -6.98
C SER A 66 -10.63 2.14 -7.16
N THR A 67 -11.92 2.19 -7.50
CA THR A 67 -12.72 0.97 -7.68
C THR A 67 -13.93 1.23 -8.57
N ASN A 68 -14.43 0.18 -9.24
CA ASN A 68 -15.74 0.18 -9.89
C ASN A 68 -16.87 -0.35 -8.97
N LEU A 69 -16.57 -0.65 -7.71
CA LEU A 69 -17.55 -1.07 -6.70
C LEU A 69 -18.41 0.09 -6.21
N ARG A 70 -19.71 -0.18 -6.03
CA ARG A 70 -20.61 0.70 -5.29
C ARG A 70 -20.87 0.12 -3.89
N CYS A 71 -20.50 0.85 -2.85
CA CYS A 71 -20.78 0.47 -1.47
C CYS A 71 -22.16 1.00 -1.08
N LEU A 72 -23.20 0.16 -1.21
CA LEU A 72 -24.55 0.50 -0.73
C LEU A 72 -24.67 0.17 0.76
N HIS A 73 -25.27 1.06 1.54
CA HIS A 73 -25.61 0.83 2.95
C HIS A 73 -27.13 0.67 3.10
N ALA A 74 -27.57 -0.31 3.89
CA ALA A 74 -28.99 -0.65 4.04
C ALA A 74 -29.81 0.42 4.82
N THR A 75 -29.14 1.27 5.59
CA THR A 75 -29.77 2.24 6.51
C THR A 75 -29.12 3.62 6.40
N ALA A 76 -29.25 4.30 5.26
CA ALA A 76 -28.56 5.59 5.07
C ALA A 76 -29.31 6.76 5.73
N PRO A 77 -28.61 7.56 6.57
CA PRO A 77 -28.70 9.00 6.41
C PRO A 77 -27.33 9.64 6.12
N ALA A 78 -27.38 10.59 5.18
CA ALA A 78 -26.52 11.76 4.93
C ALA A 78 -25.04 11.62 4.52
N ASP A 79 -24.32 10.49 4.68
CA ASP A 79 -22.91 10.47 4.22
C ASP A 79 -22.45 9.15 3.57
N GLU A 80 -23.10 8.82 2.45
CA GLU A 80 -22.76 7.65 1.59
C GLU A 80 -21.27 7.60 1.24
N ARG A 81 -20.61 8.76 1.12
CA ARG A 81 -19.19 8.86 0.78
C ARG A 81 -18.30 8.36 1.91
N LEU A 82 -18.55 8.76 3.16
CA LEU A 82 -17.73 8.32 4.29
C LEU A 82 -17.92 6.82 4.55
N ALA A 83 -19.16 6.32 4.43
CA ALA A 83 -19.45 4.90 4.53
C ALA A 83 -18.71 4.09 3.45
N ALA A 84 -18.65 4.60 2.20
CA ALA A 84 -17.88 3.97 1.14
C ALA A 84 -16.37 3.95 1.44
N ILE A 85 -15.80 5.06 1.93
CA ILE A 85 -14.38 5.13 2.31
C ILE A 85 -14.06 4.09 3.40
N VAL A 86 -14.91 3.97 4.42
CA VAL A 86 -14.72 2.99 5.51
C VAL A 86 -14.78 1.56 4.96
N ALA A 87 -15.77 1.26 4.12
CA ALA A 87 -15.92 -0.08 3.52
C ALA A 87 -14.70 -0.45 2.65
N LEU A 88 -14.20 0.49 1.83
CA LEU A 88 -13.02 0.26 1.01
C LEU A 88 -11.74 0.13 1.84
N ASN A 89 -11.60 0.88 2.93
CA ASN A 89 -10.45 0.71 3.82
C ASN A 89 -10.48 -0.67 4.49
N ARG A 90 -11.64 -1.14 4.96
CA ARG A 90 -11.78 -2.53 5.45
C ARG A 90 -11.29 -3.52 4.40
N LEU A 91 -11.66 -3.34 3.13
CA LEU A 91 -11.14 -4.18 2.03
C LEU A 91 -9.62 -4.21 1.98
N THR A 92 -8.96 -3.05 2.02
CA THR A 92 -7.49 -3.00 2.02
C THR A 92 -6.85 -3.60 3.26
N HIS A 93 -7.57 -3.68 4.39
CA HIS A 93 -7.04 -4.25 5.64
C HIS A 93 -7.19 -5.77 5.70
N GLU A 94 -8.21 -6.34 5.06
CA GLU A 94 -8.45 -7.79 5.02
C GLU A 94 -7.63 -8.50 3.94
N LEU A 95 -7.31 -7.82 2.84
CA LEU A 95 -6.56 -8.44 1.75
C LEU A 95 -5.06 -8.55 2.06
N PRO A 96 -4.38 -9.66 1.68
CA PRO A 96 -2.96 -9.93 1.99
C PRO A 96 -2.00 -9.17 1.06
N TRP A 97 -2.31 -7.90 0.79
CA TRP A 97 -1.55 -7.10 -0.17
C TRP A 97 -0.17 -6.74 0.33
N ARG A 98 0.01 -6.60 1.65
CA ARG A 98 1.31 -6.26 2.24
C ARG A 98 2.30 -7.38 2.01
N GLU A 99 1.88 -8.62 2.24
CA GLU A 99 2.66 -9.84 2.02
C GLU A 99 3.00 -9.98 0.53
N THR A 100 2.02 -9.73 -0.33
CA THR A 100 2.16 -9.78 -1.79
C THR A 100 3.19 -8.76 -2.29
N VAL A 101 3.03 -7.49 -1.93
CA VAL A 101 3.95 -6.40 -2.30
C VAL A 101 5.35 -6.66 -1.72
N CYS A 102 5.47 -7.04 -0.45
CA CYS A 102 6.76 -7.38 0.16
C CYS A 102 7.45 -8.56 -0.53
N THR A 103 6.69 -9.54 -1.03
CA THR A 103 7.23 -10.65 -1.84
C THR A 103 7.81 -10.15 -3.15
N ILE A 104 7.07 -9.31 -3.86
CA ILE A 104 7.49 -8.70 -5.13
C ILE A 104 8.74 -7.83 -4.92
N LEU A 105 8.75 -6.96 -3.91
CA LEU A 105 9.90 -6.13 -3.58
C LEU A 105 11.15 -6.98 -3.26
N ARG A 106 10.99 -8.07 -2.50
CA ARG A 106 12.09 -9.02 -2.24
C ARG A 106 12.57 -9.73 -3.51
N MET A 107 11.69 -10.05 -4.45
CA MET A 107 12.08 -10.64 -5.73
C MET A 107 12.84 -9.62 -6.58
N LEU A 108 12.35 -8.39 -6.71
CA LEU A 108 13.00 -7.32 -7.47
C LEU A 108 14.39 -7.00 -6.94
N ARG A 109 14.56 -6.90 -5.62
CA ARG A 109 15.88 -6.69 -4.97
C ARG A 109 16.87 -7.84 -5.18
N ARG A 110 16.38 -9.05 -5.46
CA ARG A 110 17.24 -10.22 -5.71
C ARG A 110 17.68 -10.28 -7.16
N HIS A 111 16.79 -9.93 -8.09
CA HIS A 111 17.06 -10.01 -9.53
C HIS A 111 17.72 -8.76 -10.09
N ALA A 112 17.48 -7.61 -9.46
CA ALA A 112 18.12 -6.36 -9.80
C ALA A 112 18.92 -5.86 -8.59
N GLY A 113 20.04 -5.17 -8.84
CA GLY A 113 20.68 -4.27 -7.88
C GLY A 113 19.81 -3.05 -7.55
N PHE A 114 18.50 -3.25 -7.37
CA PHE A 114 17.43 -2.27 -7.40
C PHE A 114 17.44 -1.30 -6.20
N ALA A 115 18.30 -1.52 -5.20
CA ALA A 115 18.45 -0.63 -4.04
C ALA A 115 19.67 -0.98 -3.17
N ALA A 116 20.87 -1.09 -3.75
CA ALA A 116 22.09 -1.27 -2.94
C ALA A 116 22.98 -0.02 -3.00
N ALA A 117 22.54 1.10 -2.39
CA ALA A 117 23.43 2.10 -1.76
C ALA A 117 22.63 3.21 -1.06
N ALA A 118 21.99 2.91 0.07
CA ALA A 118 21.75 3.93 1.09
C ALA A 118 22.54 3.53 2.34
N ALA A 119 23.87 3.72 2.29
CA ALA A 119 24.68 3.68 3.49
C ALA A 119 24.15 4.74 4.47
N PRO A 120 24.01 4.43 5.77
CA PRO A 120 23.59 5.44 6.73
C PRO A 120 24.64 6.56 6.73
N ARG A 121 24.23 7.77 6.31
CA ARG A 121 25.04 8.98 6.47
C ARG A 121 25.19 9.19 7.98
N ARG A 122 26.28 8.68 8.57
CA ARG A 122 26.69 9.04 9.92
C ARG A 122 26.74 10.57 9.95
N VAL A 123 25.80 11.17 10.65
CA VAL A 123 25.90 12.57 11.06
C VAL A 123 27.15 12.64 11.92
N ARG A 124 28.26 13.08 11.33
CA ARG A 124 29.43 13.53 12.10
C ARG A 124 28.92 14.69 12.94
N ARG A 125 28.67 14.44 14.24
CA ARG A 125 28.70 15.52 15.22
C ARG A 125 30.10 16.10 15.12
N SER A 126 30.22 17.25 14.48
CA SER A 126 31.39 18.11 14.56
C SER A 126 31.53 18.53 16.03
N GLY A 127 32.26 17.73 16.79
CA GLY A 127 32.85 18.20 18.04
C GLY A 127 33.87 19.27 17.66
N THR A 128 33.53 20.52 17.90
CA THR A 128 34.50 21.61 17.89
C THR A 128 35.37 21.47 19.15
N PRO A 129 36.70 21.38 19.03
CA PRO A 129 37.59 21.41 20.18
C PRO A 129 37.88 22.87 20.55
N SER A 130 37.78 23.25 21.82
CA SER A 130 38.47 24.45 22.34
C SER A 130 38.46 24.48 23.88
N MET A 131 39.54 23.97 24.47
CA MET A 131 40.30 24.64 25.55
C MET A 131 41.56 25.26 24.89
N PRO A 132 42.39 26.14 25.50
CA PRO A 132 42.46 26.68 26.88
C PRO A 132 42.39 28.24 26.89
N CYS A 133 42.45 29.04 27.97
CA CYS A 133 43.18 29.02 29.25
C CYS A 133 42.29 29.46 30.42
#